data_AF-A0A1P8WHA3-F1
#
_entry.id   AF-A0A1P8WHA3-F1
#
_cell.length_a   1.000
_cell.length_b   1.000
_cell.length_c   1.000
_cell.angle_alpha   90.00
_cell.angle_beta   90.00
_cell.angle_gamma   90.00
#
_symmetry.space_group_name_H-M   'P 1'
#
loop_
_entity.id
_entity.type
_entity.pdbx_description
1 polymer ?
#
loop_
_entity_poly.entity_id
_entity_poly.type
_entity_poly.pdbx_seq_one_letter_code
_entity_poly.pdbx_strand_id
1 'polypeptide(L)'
;MDPTSCYQIILELIETHDYPEARTYAVILHNWLTNRGFYPDGYELERVDHVLAALLKPACAPNAIRTRFQSITCYDCDAGQDISSVKQAIDEGWTEIVGDEDLTATSHLGTCPICRMRQDQELLM
;
A
#
# COMPACT_ATOMS: atom_id res chain seq x y z
N MET A 1 -17.25 26.74 1.54
CA MET A 1 -16.99 25.70 2.57
C MET A 1 -15.68 26.09 3.23
N ASP A 2 -15.68 26.25 4.55
CA ASP A 2 -14.48 26.56 5.33
C ASP A 2 -13.65 25.28 5.57
N PRO A 3 -12.33 25.40 5.84
CA PRO A 3 -11.45 24.25 6.02
C PRO A 3 -11.84 23.36 7.21
N THR A 4 -12.40 23.93 8.28
CA THR A 4 -12.83 23.19 9.47
C THR A 4 -14.01 22.28 9.16
N SER A 5 -15.07 22.81 8.54
CA SER A 5 -16.22 22.01 8.09
C SER A 5 -15.80 20.95 7.07
N CYS A 6 -14.89 21.29 6.16
CA CYS A 6 -14.37 20.34 5.17
C CYS A 6 -13.65 19.16 5.85
N TYR A 7 -12.82 19.44 6.86
CA TYR A 7 -12.10 18.42 7.59
C TYR A 7 -13.02 17.55 8.47
N GLN A 8 -14.06 18.12 9.07
CA GLN A 8 -15.07 17.35 9.81
C GLN A 8 -15.82 16.37 8.92
N ILE A 9 -16.24 16.81 7.72
CA ILE A 9 -16.88 15.94 6.74
C ILE A 9 -15.95 14.79 6.34
N ILE A 10 -14.66 15.06 6.16
CA ILE A 10 -13.67 14.00 5.88
C ILE A 10 -13.65 12.95 7.01
N LEU A 11 -13.67 13.37 8.28
CA LEU A 11 -13.64 12.45 9.42
C LEU A 11 -14.92 11.61 9.50
N GLU A 12 -16.10 12.20 9.29
CA GLU A 12 -17.38 11.47 9.25
C GLU A 12 -17.42 10.43 8.11
N LEU A 13 -16.90 10.79 6.94
CA LEU A 13 -16.82 9.88 5.79
C LEU A 13 -15.83 8.74 6.03
N ILE A 14 -14.75 8.99 6.78
CA ILE A 14 -13.84 7.92 7.23
C ILE A 14 -14.56 6.97 8.20
N GLU A 15 -15.31 7.50 9.18
CA GLU A 15 -16.06 6.67 10.14
C GLU A 15 -17.13 5.81 9.47
N THR A 16 -17.81 6.37 8.46
CA THR A 16 -18.81 5.66 7.64
C THR A 16 -18.22 4.81 6.52
N HIS A 17 -16.88 4.76 6.40
CA HIS A 17 -16.12 4.01 5.39
C HIS A 17 -16.40 4.43 3.93
N ASP A 18 -16.90 5.65 3.70
CA ASP A 18 -17.06 6.24 2.37
C ASP A 18 -15.77 6.95 1.92
N TYR A 19 -14.75 6.15 1.63
CA TYR A 19 -13.45 6.64 1.18
C TYR A 19 -13.47 7.38 -0.17
N PRO A 20 -14.29 7.01 -1.18
CA PRO A 20 -14.40 7.77 -2.42
C PRO A 20 -14.86 9.21 -2.19
N GLU A 21 -15.89 9.40 -1.36
CA GLU A 21 -16.38 10.74 -1.04
C GLU A 21 -15.39 11.48 -0.13
N ALA A 22 -14.81 10.80 0.87
CA ALA A 22 -13.76 11.39 1.73
C ALA A 22 -12.57 11.92 0.91
N ARG A 23 -12.16 11.20 -0.14
CA ARG A 23 -11.09 11.63 -1.04
C ARG A 23 -11.47 12.89 -1.81
N THR A 24 -12.73 13.03 -2.21
CA THR A 24 -13.21 14.23 -2.92
C THR A 24 -13.04 15.47 -2.04
N TYR A 25 -13.46 15.39 -0.78
CA TYR A 25 -13.26 16.47 0.18
C TYR A 25 -11.77 16.68 0.53
N ALA A 26 -10.97 15.61 0.62
CA ALA A 26 -9.52 15.72 0.82
C ALA A 26 -8.82 16.49 -0.32
N VAL A 27 -9.24 16.29 -1.58
CA VAL A 27 -8.72 17.08 -2.72
C VAL A 27 -9.09 18.55 -2.59
N ILE A 28 -10.33 18.86 -2.17
CA ILE A 28 -10.79 20.23 -1.96
C ILE A 28 -9.96 20.91 -0.87
N LEU A 29 -9.78 20.25 0.28
CA LEU A 29 -8.99 20.78 1.40
C LEU A 29 -7.51 20.93 1.03
N HIS A 30 -6.93 19.95 0.32
CA HIS A 30 -5.53 20.02 -0.12
C HIS A 30 -5.30 21.18 -1.10
N ASN A 31 -6.19 21.37 -2.08
CA ASN A 31 -6.13 22.51 -2.99
C ASN A 31 -6.24 23.85 -2.24
N TRP A 32 -7.08 23.92 -1.21
CA TRP A 32 -7.20 25.11 -0.36
C TRP A 32 -5.87 25.45 0.34
N LEU A 33 -5.27 24.47 1.00
CA LEU A 33 -3.97 24.62 1.69
C LEU A 33 -2.85 25.00 0.72
N THR A 34 -2.84 24.42 -0.48
CA THR A 34 -1.83 24.68 -1.51
C THR A 34 -1.93 26.12 -2.07
N ASN A 35 -3.12 26.71 -2.05
CA ASN A 35 -3.37 28.09 -2.48
C ASN A 35 -3.22 29.12 -1.35
N ARG A 36 -2.35 28.84 -0.36
CA ARG A 36 -2.11 29.69 0.83
C ARG A 36 -3.34 29.85 1.73
N GLY A 37 -4.23 28.87 1.73
CA GLY A 37 -5.34 28.81 2.67
C GLY A 37 -4.89 28.51 4.11
N PHE A 38 -5.81 28.65 5.04
CA PHE A 38 -5.59 28.34 6.45
C PHE A 38 -5.94 26.89 6.77
N TYR A 39 -5.30 26.35 7.80
CA TYR A 39 -5.62 25.04 8.34
C TYR A 39 -6.93 25.05 9.14
N PRO A 40 -7.59 23.88 9.27
CA PRO A 40 -8.73 23.70 10.16
C PRO A 40 -8.42 24.18 11.59
N ASP A 41 -9.29 25.03 12.13
CA ASP A 41 -9.14 25.54 13.50
C ASP A 41 -9.41 24.44 14.52
N GLY A 42 -8.60 24.39 15.59
CA GLY A 42 -8.72 23.37 16.64
C GLY A 42 -8.15 21.98 16.29
N TYR A 43 -7.44 21.84 15.16
CA TYR A 43 -6.77 20.61 14.77
C TYR A 43 -5.27 20.80 14.61
N GLU A 44 -4.51 19.78 15.03
CA GLU A 44 -3.07 19.71 14.83
C GLU A 44 -2.73 19.61 13.34
N LEU A 45 -1.83 20.48 12.87
CA LEU A 45 -1.42 20.57 11.46
C LEU A 45 -0.93 19.21 10.93
N GLU A 46 -0.07 18.54 11.69
CA GLU A 46 0.50 17.24 11.34
C GLU A 46 -0.57 16.16 11.15
N ARG A 47 -1.64 16.22 11.96
CA ARG A 47 -2.75 15.26 11.86
C ARG A 47 -3.55 15.48 10.59
N VAL A 48 -3.82 16.74 10.24
CA VAL A 48 -4.51 17.10 8.99
C VAL A 48 -3.70 16.62 7.78
N ASP A 49 -2.39 16.90 7.78
CA ASP A 49 -1.49 16.47 6.69
C ASP A 49 -1.42 14.95 6.58
N HIS A 50 -1.37 14.22 7.70
CA HIS A 50 -1.37 12.76 7.69
C HIS A 50 -2.64 12.18 7.07
N VAL A 51 -3.81 12.71 7.45
CA VAL A 51 -5.11 12.28 6.90
C VAL A 51 -5.20 12.57 5.41
N LEU A 52 -4.79 13.77 4.98
CA LEU A 52 -4.76 14.13 3.56
C LEU A 52 -3.79 13.24 2.79
N ALA A 53 -2.60 13.02 3.30
CA ALA A 53 -1.61 12.15 2.67
C ALA A 53 -2.16 10.73 2.48
N ALA A 54 -2.83 10.17 3.50
CA ALA A 54 -3.44 8.84 3.44
C ALA A 54 -4.58 8.75 2.40
N LEU A 55 -5.49 9.73 2.39
CA LEU A 55 -6.63 9.76 1.47
C LEU A 55 -6.22 10.06 0.03
N LEU A 56 -5.16 10.84 -0.18
CA LEU A 56 -4.67 11.25 -1.50
C LEU A 56 -3.68 10.26 -2.11
N LYS A 57 -3.23 9.23 -1.37
CA LYS A 57 -2.36 8.17 -1.92
C LYS A 57 -2.92 7.63 -3.24
N PRO A 58 -2.09 7.39 -4.27
CA PRO A 58 -2.55 6.84 -5.54
C PRO A 58 -3.36 5.55 -5.38
N ALA A 59 -3.01 4.70 -4.40
CA ALA A 59 -3.70 3.45 -4.08
C ALA A 59 -5.16 3.63 -3.59
N CYS A 60 -5.52 4.83 -3.13
CA CYS A 60 -6.87 5.19 -2.67
C CYS A 60 -7.72 5.86 -3.76
N ALA A 61 -7.22 6.01 -4.99
CA ALA A 61 -8.02 6.52 -6.10
C ALA A 61 -9.07 5.46 -6.55
N PRO A 62 -10.29 5.86 -6.94
CA PRO A 62 -11.35 4.93 -7.36
C PRO A 62 -10.97 4.11 -8.61
N ASN A 63 -10.06 4.61 -9.44
CA ASN A 63 -9.51 3.93 -10.62
C ASN A 63 -8.08 3.41 -10.41
N ALA A 64 -7.62 3.33 -9.16
CA ALA A 64 -6.27 2.84 -8.89
C ALA A 64 -6.16 1.37 -9.34
N ILE A 65 -5.34 1.11 -10.35
CA ILE A 65 -4.89 -0.25 -10.67
C ILE A 65 -4.00 -0.68 -9.50
N ARG A 66 -4.58 -1.35 -8.52
CA ARG A 66 -3.85 -1.99 -7.43
C ARG A 66 -3.16 -3.21 -8.03
N THR A 67 -1.93 -3.08 -8.55
CA THR A 67 -1.07 -4.23 -8.79
C THR A 67 -0.69 -4.81 -7.45
N ARG A 68 -1.59 -5.65 -6.89
CA ARG A 68 -1.50 -6.26 -5.56
C ARG A 68 -0.31 -7.20 -5.39
N PHE A 69 0.39 -7.51 -6.47
CA PHE A 69 1.54 -8.40 -6.49
C PHE A 69 2.50 -7.81 -7.50
N GLN A 70 3.72 -7.49 -7.08
CA GLN A 70 4.73 -6.96 -7.98
C GLN A 70 5.92 -7.89 -8.08
N SER A 71 6.33 -8.56 -7.01
CA SER A 71 7.48 -9.45 -7.10
C SER A 71 7.59 -10.44 -5.95
N ILE A 72 8.35 -11.50 -6.17
CA ILE A 72 8.89 -12.40 -5.15
C ILE A 72 10.42 -12.43 -5.27
N THR A 73 11.14 -12.46 -4.15
CA THR A 73 12.61 -12.52 -4.13
C THR A 73 13.10 -13.73 -3.34
N CYS A 74 14.16 -14.36 -3.83
CA CYS A 74 14.77 -15.54 -3.19
C CYS A 74 15.59 -15.17 -1.96
N TYR A 75 15.44 -15.89 -0.84
CA TYR A 75 16.27 -15.72 0.37
C TYR A 75 17.76 -15.98 0.14
N ASP A 76 18.10 -16.94 -0.71
CA ASP A 76 19.47 -17.45 -0.81
C ASP A 76 20.29 -16.83 -1.94
N CYS A 77 19.64 -16.40 -3.02
CA CYS A 77 20.32 -15.98 -4.24
C CYS A 77 19.89 -14.62 -4.75
N ASP A 78 19.03 -13.91 -4.00
CA ASP A 78 18.45 -12.61 -4.37
C ASP A 78 17.78 -12.57 -5.75
N ALA A 79 17.51 -13.74 -6.35
CA ALA A 79 16.80 -13.81 -7.62
C ALA A 79 15.36 -13.32 -7.40
N GLY A 80 14.97 -12.30 -8.16
CA GLY A 80 13.64 -11.73 -8.14
C GLY A 80 12.82 -12.16 -9.34
N GLN A 81 11.51 -12.26 -9.17
CA GLN A 81 10.57 -12.51 -10.25
C GLN A 81 9.26 -11.75 -10.04
N ASP A 82 8.69 -11.21 -11.11
CA ASP A 82 7.35 -10.65 -11.08
C ASP A 82 6.30 -11.76 -10.92
N ILE A 83 5.36 -11.57 -9.98
CA ILE A 83 4.26 -12.50 -9.74
C ILE A 83 2.93 -11.78 -9.72
N SER A 84 1.91 -12.42 -10.27
CA SER A 84 0.53 -11.90 -10.24
C SER A 84 -0.28 -12.43 -9.05
N SER A 85 0.18 -13.50 -8.41
CA SER A 85 -0.40 -14.09 -7.19
C SER A 85 0.57 -15.05 -6.51
N VAL A 86 0.39 -15.31 -5.20
CA VAL A 86 1.13 -16.34 -4.46
C VAL A 86 0.91 -17.73 -5.06
N LYS A 87 -0.31 -18.02 -5.56
CA LYS A 87 -0.61 -19.31 -6.20
C LYS A 87 0.28 -19.54 -7.43
N GLN A 88 0.45 -18.52 -8.27
CA GLN A 88 1.36 -18.60 -9.42
C GLN A 88 2.78 -18.94 -8.96
N ALA A 89 3.29 -18.28 -7.92
CA ALA A 89 4.63 -18.54 -7.40
C ALA A 89 4.79 -20.00 -6.93
N ILE A 90 3.79 -20.55 -6.22
CA ILE A 90 3.79 -21.96 -5.79
C ILE A 90 3.79 -22.90 -7.00
N ASP A 91 2.93 -22.65 -8.00
CA ASP A 91 2.85 -23.45 -9.23
C ASP A 91 4.18 -23.44 -10.02
N GLU A 92 4.93 -22.33 -9.95
CA GLU A 92 6.26 -22.18 -10.54
C GLU A 92 7.40 -22.76 -9.67
N GLY A 93 7.07 -23.31 -8.51
CA GLY A 93 7.99 -24.06 -7.66
C GLY A 93 8.67 -23.27 -6.54
N TRP A 94 8.18 -22.06 -6.24
CA TRP A 94 8.60 -21.31 -5.07
C TRP A 94 8.04 -21.92 -3.78
N THR A 95 8.83 -21.87 -2.71
CA THR A 95 8.46 -22.40 -1.37
C THR A 95 8.76 -21.39 -0.27
N GLU A 96 8.27 -21.63 0.94
CA GLU A 96 8.53 -20.78 2.13
C GLU A 96 8.16 -19.30 1.89
N ILE A 97 7.10 -19.09 1.12
CA ILE A 97 6.69 -17.75 0.70
C ILE A 97 6.11 -17.01 1.90
N VAL A 98 6.75 -15.92 2.29
CA VAL A 98 6.30 -15.01 3.35
C VAL A 98 5.91 -13.68 2.70
N GLY A 99 4.72 -13.21 3.06
CA GLY A 99 4.30 -11.85 2.72
C GLY A 99 4.99 -10.87 3.65
N ASP A 100 5.47 -9.76 3.11
CA ASP A 100 6.01 -8.71 3.96
C ASP A 100 4.85 -8.07 4.75
N GLU A 101 4.76 -8.38 6.04
CA GLU A 101 3.70 -7.88 6.94
C GLU A 101 3.89 -6.39 7.29
N ASP A 102 5.09 -5.83 7.04
CA ASP A 102 5.46 -4.46 7.41
C ASP A 102 5.46 -3.50 6.19
N LEU A 103 5.62 -4.01 4.97
CA LEU A 103 5.89 -3.15 3.82
C LEU A 103 4.62 -2.73 3.07
N THR A 104 4.52 -1.40 2.98
CA THR A 104 4.04 -0.60 1.85
C THR A 104 4.43 -1.06 0.43
N ALA A 105 5.13 -2.19 0.27
CA ALA A 105 5.61 -2.75 -0.99
C ALA A 105 4.97 -4.12 -1.24
N THR A 106 4.43 -4.29 -2.44
CA THR A 106 3.77 -5.50 -2.96
C THR A 106 4.76 -6.61 -3.32
N SER A 107 5.74 -6.85 -2.45
CA SER A 107 6.83 -7.82 -2.61
C SER A 107 6.72 -8.98 -1.62
N HIS A 108 7.01 -10.19 -2.07
CA HIS A 108 7.08 -11.41 -1.26
C HIS A 108 8.53 -11.89 -1.16
N LEU A 109 8.84 -12.66 -0.13
CA LEU A 109 10.10 -13.38 0.00
C LEU A 109 9.82 -14.88 -0.03
N GLY A 110 10.70 -15.68 -0.62
CA GLY A 110 10.55 -17.13 -0.69
C GLY A 110 11.84 -17.82 -1.11
N THR A 111 11.80 -19.13 -1.26
CA THR A 111 12.92 -19.94 -1.78
C THR A 111 12.63 -20.29 -3.23
N CYS A 112 13.51 -19.90 -4.15
CA CYS A 112 13.34 -20.16 -5.57
C CYS A 112 13.58 -21.65 -5.90
N PRO A 113 13.00 -22.17 -7.00
CA PRO A 113 13.12 -23.60 -7.35
C PRO A 113 14.57 -24.06 -7.54
N ILE A 114 15.46 -23.16 -7.97
CA ILE A 114 16.89 -23.46 -8.16
C ILE A 114 17.58 -23.68 -6.81
N CYS A 115 17.35 -22.80 -5.83
CA CYS A 115 17.95 -22.92 -4.50
C CYS A 115 17.36 -24.13 -3.76
N ARG A 116 16.06 -24.37 -3.90
CA ARG A 116 15.41 -25.57 -3.36
C ARG A 116 16.03 -26.86 -3.90
N MET A 117 16.30 -26.93 -5.22
CA MET A 117 16.96 -28.11 -5.82
C MET A 117 18.38 -28.35 -5.28
N ARG A 118 19.13 -27.29 -4.97
CA ARG A 118 20.48 -27.42 -4.36
C ARG A 118 20.40 -27.96 -2.95
N GLN A 119 19.50 -27.40 -2.13
CA GLN A 119 19.27 -27.85 -0.75
C GLN A 119 18.83 -29.32 -0.69
N ASP A 120 17.94 -29.75 -1.58
CA ASP A 120 17.47 -31.15 -1.64
C ASP A 120 18.59 -32.13 -2.02
N GLN A 121 19.50 -31.72 -2.91
CA GLN A 121 20.68 -32.52 -3.26
C GLN A 121 21.71 -32.59 -2.13
N GLU A 122 21.89 -31.53 -1.35
CA GLU A 122 22.78 -31.52 -0.18
C GLU A 122 22.27 -32.40 0.97
N LEU A 123 20.95 -32.59 1.08
CA LEU A 123 20.32 -33.48 2.06
C LEU A 123 20.40 -34.97 1.70
N LEU A 124 20.69 -35.29 0.43
CA LEU A 124 20.83 -36.66 -0.09
C LEU A 124 22.29 -37.15 -0.13
N MET A 125 23.25 -36.31 0.25
CA MET A 125 24.68 -36.64 0.40
C MET A 125 25.05 -36.84 1.87
#